data_AF-A0A0L0HR21-F1
#
_entry.id   AF-A0A0L0HR21-F1
#
_cell.length_a   1.000
_cell.length_b   1.000
_cell.length_c   1.000
_cell.angle_alpha   90.00
_cell.angle_beta   90.00
_cell.angle_gamma   90.00
#
_symmetry.space_group_name_H-M   'P 1'
#
loop_
_entity.id
_entity.type
_entity.pdbx_description
1 polymer ?
#
loop_
_entity_poly.entity_id
_entity_poly.type
_entity_poly.pdbx_seq_one_letter_code
_entity_poly.pdbx_strand_id
1 'polypeptide(L)'
;MPKIVSSSTISASAEFITGAEKALHVYYCHYCGEYVLIVDKRLHKLPRRRTDNASIISDKRTFKLNLKRGPTKIIKRAAGYERQSRWSCPRCDLPVAYDQDSGPVYIFDGAVHGGTSAQGPDESRRQVLGESKVEDHRPAQVQMTAEQLLREAERSRERSKR
;
A
#
# COMPACT_ATOMS: atom_id res chain seq x y z
N MET A 1 -29.96 19.40 -33.08
CA MET A 1 -30.39 20.41 -32.09
C MET A 1 -29.85 19.99 -30.72
N PRO A 2 -28.88 20.71 -30.12
CA PRO A 2 -28.34 20.32 -28.83
C PRO A 2 -29.32 20.76 -27.74
N LYS A 3 -29.85 19.82 -26.96
CA LYS A 3 -30.72 20.15 -25.82
C LYS A 3 -29.85 20.48 -24.62
N ILE A 4 -29.94 21.75 -24.22
CA ILE A 4 -29.32 22.41 -23.08
C ILE A 4 -29.33 21.52 -21.83
N VAL A 5 -28.18 21.40 -21.19
CA VAL A 5 -27.99 20.76 -19.88
C VAL A 5 -28.38 21.74 -18.77
N SER A 6 -29.32 21.35 -17.92
CA SER A 6 -29.75 22.13 -16.76
C SER A 6 -28.67 22.13 -15.68
N SER A 7 -28.07 23.31 -15.42
CA SER A 7 -27.17 23.55 -14.29
C SER A 7 -27.99 23.80 -13.02
N SER A 8 -28.12 22.80 -12.17
CA SER A 8 -28.79 22.97 -10.87
C SER A 8 -27.87 23.66 -9.87
N THR A 9 -28.30 24.82 -9.40
CA THR A 9 -27.75 25.60 -8.29
C THR A 9 -27.84 24.84 -6.97
N ILE A 10 -26.73 24.72 -6.24
CA ILE A 10 -26.70 24.16 -4.88
C ILE A 10 -27.02 25.30 -3.90
N SER A 11 -28.23 25.27 -3.33
CA SER A 11 -28.65 26.18 -2.28
C SER A 11 -28.05 25.72 -0.95
N ALA A 12 -27.10 26.50 -0.41
CA ALA A 12 -26.55 26.29 0.92
C ALA A 12 -27.47 26.93 1.97
N SER A 13 -28.44 26.17 2.48
CA SER A 13 -29.11 26.47 3.75
C SER A 13 -28.37 25.74 4.86
N ALA A 14 -27.59 26.50 5.63
CA ALA A 14 -26.91 26.02 6.82
C ALA A 14 -27.94 25.77 7.91
N GLU A 15 -28.21 24.51 8.24
CA GLU A 15 -28.66 24.05 9.55
C GLU A 15 -28.63 22.51 9.63
N PHE A 16 -27.76 22.01 10.51
CA PHE A 16 -27.70 20.65 11.06
C PHE A 16 -27.36 19.46 10.14
N ILE A 17 -26.14 19.41 9.59
CA ILE A 17 -25.48 18.12 9.28
C ILE A 17 -24.69 17.67 10.51
N THR A 18 -25.38 17.27 11.57
CA THR A 18 -24.80 16.38 12.61
C THR A 18 -25.07 14.91 12.29
N GLY A 19 -25.36 14.59 11.03
CA GLY A 19 -25.28 13.25 10.49
C GLY A 19 -23.93 13.11 9.82
N ALA A 20 -22.89 12.75 10.57
CA ALA A 20 -21.70 12.18 9.95
C ALA A 20 -22.13 10.87 9.28
N GLU A 21 -22.60 10.94 8.03
CA GLU A 21 -22.73 9.75 7.18
C GLU A 21 -21.39 9.02 7.29
N LYS A 22 -21.42 7.84 7.89
CA LYS A 22 -20.22 7.03 8.11
C LYS A 22 -19.72 6.60 6.73
N ALA A 23 -18.84 7.40 6.15
CA ALA A 23 -18.24 7.11 4.85
C ALA A 23 -17.53 5.75 4.93
N LEU A 24 -18.10 4.74 4.30
CA LEU A 24 -17.51 3.42 4.19
C LEU A 24 -16.36 3.47 3.19
N HIS A 25 -15.22 2.93 3.57
CA HIS A 25 -14.02 2.89 2.76
C HIS A 25 -13.89 1.51 2.12
N VAL A 26 -13.88 1.49 0.78
CA VAL A 26 -13.72 0.27 -0.02
C VAL A 26 -12.26 0.09 -0.41
N TYR A 27 -11.75 -1.11 -0.17
CA TYR A 27 -10.39 -1.53 -0.43
C TYR A 27 -10.35 -2.69 -1.42
N TYR A 28 -9.40 -2.59 -2.34
CA TYR A 28 -9.19 -3.53 -3.44
C TYR A 28 -7.87 -4.27 -3.26
N CYS A 29 -7.81 -5.50 -3.77
CA CYS A 29 -6.59 -6.29 -3.79
C CYS A 29 -5.55 -5.62 -4.68
N HIS A 30 -4.32 -5.45 -4.16
CA HIS A 30 -3.26 -4.75 -4.88
C HIS A 30 -2.83 -5.38 -6.20
N TYR A 31 -3.01 -6.69 -6.36
CA TYR A 31 -2.58 -7.38 -7.56
C TYR A 31 -3.67 -7.45 -8.64
N CYS A 32 -4.92 -7.75 -8.27
CA CYS A 32 -5.99 -8.05 -9.23
C CYS A 32 -7.15 -7.04 -9.24
N GLY A 33 -7.15 -6.06 -8.33
CA GLY A 33 -8.21 -5.04 -8.25
C GLY A 33 -9.57 -5.56 -7.78
N GLU A 34 -9.67 -6.79 -7.29
CA GLU A 34 -10.91 -7.33 -6.71
C GLU A 34 -11.25 -6.61 -5.39
N TYR A 35 -12.52 -6.30 -5.14
CA TYR A 35 -12.90 -5.69 -3.86
C TYR A 35 -12.82 -6.75 -2.75
N VAL A 36 -12.09 -6.46 -1.68
CA VAL A 36 -11.76 -7.44 -0.63
C VAL A 36 -12.12 -7.00 0.78
N LEU A 37 -12.22 -5.70 1.03
CA LEU A 37 -12.53 -5.16 2.35
C LEU A 37 -13.36 -3.88 2.24
N ILE A 38 -14.37 -3.77 3.09
CA ILE A 38 -15.12 -2.54 3.35
C ILE A 38 -15.03 -2.24 4.84
N VAL A 39 -14.66 -1.02 5.22
CA VAL A 39 -14.44 -0.65 6.63
C VAL A 39 -14.90 0.80 6.91
N ASP A 40 -15.38 1.04 8.13
CA ASP A 40 -15.84 2.34 8.62
C ASP A 40 -14.74 3.42 8.63
N LYS A 41 -13.48 3.03 8.82
CA LYS A 41 -12.33 3.92 8.98
C LYS A 41 -11.19 3.54 8.04
N ARG A 42 -10.45 4.54 7.57
CA ARG A 42 -9.22 4.33 6.77
C ARG A 42 -8.20 3.46 7.49
N LEU A 43 -7.60 2.53 6.77
CA LEU A 43 -6.57 1.61 7.26
C LEU A 43 -5.36 2.32 7.91
N HIS A 44 -4.94 3.47 7.39
CA HIS A 44 -3.82 4.22 8.00
C HIS A 44 -4.14 4.79 9.38
N LYS A 45 -5.43 4.97 9.72
CA LYS A 45 -5.87 5.44 11.05
C LYS A 45 -6.21 4.28 11.99
N LEU A 46 -6.03 3.04 11.56
CA LEU A 46 -6.21 1.86 12.40
C LEU A 46 -4.92 1.56 13.16
N PRO A 47 -5.02 0.97 14.37
CA PRO A 47 -3.84 0.49 15.08
C PRO A 47 -3.12 -0.57 14.23
N ARG A 48 -1.79 -0.51 14.25
CA ARG A 48 -0.94 -1.46 13.53
C ARG A 48 -0.19 -2.35 14.51
N ARG A 49 -0.03 -3.61 14.14
CA ARG A 49 0.72 -4.58 14.94
C ARG A 49 2.21 -4.34 14.77
N ARG A 50 2.98 -4.31 15.87
CA ARG A 50 4.43 -4.02 15.84
C ARG A 50 5.28 -5.09 15.16
N THR A 51 4.82 -6.34 15.11
CA THR A 51 5.60 -7.47 14.59
C THR A 51 5.69 -7.53 13.07
N ASP A 52 4.64 -7.11 12.38
CA ASP A 52 4.45 -7.32 10.94
C ASP A 52 3.71 -6.16 10.26
N ASN A 53 3.55 -5.03 10.96
CA ASN A 53 2.88 -3.81 10.51
C ASN A 53 1.43 -4.00 10.02
N ALA A 54 0.83 -5.15 10.33
CA ALA A 54 -0.52 -5.48 9.90
C ALA A 54 -1.54 -4.54 10.55
N SER A 55 -2.51 -4.07 9.76
CA SER A 55 -3.58 -3.22 10.26
C SER A 55 -4.59 -4.07 11.04
N ILE A 56 -4.90 -3.68 12.26
CA ILE A 56 -5.76 -4.43 13.18
C ILE A 56 -7.19 -3.93 13.04
N ILE A 57 -8.09 -4.82 12.64
CA ILE A 57 -9.53 -4.60 12.61
C ILE A 57 -10.16 -5.38 13.77
N SER A 58 -10.64 -4.65 14.77
CA SER A 58 -11.34 -5.23 15.93
C SER A 58 -12.83 -5.45 15.66
N ASP A 59 -13.41 -6.46 16.31
CA ASP A 59 -14.82 -6.87 16.13
C ASP A 59 -15.85 -5.80 16.52
N LYS A 60 -15.43 -4.78 17.27
CA LYS A 60 -16.26 -3.63 17.63
C LYS A 60 -16.54 -2.68 16.44
N ARG A 61 -15.97 -2.94 15.26
CA ARG A 61 -16.10 -2.11 14.06
C ARG A 61 -17.03 -2.75 13.05
N THR A 62 -17.69 -1.91 12.26
CA THR A 62 -18.45 -2.37 11.09
C THR A 62 -17.49 -2.57 9.92
N PHE A 63 -17.25 -3.82 9.54
CA PHE A 63 -16.47 -4.17 8.36
C PHE A 63 -17.07 -5.38 7.63
N LYS A 64 -16.76 -5.51 6.35
CA LYS A 64 -17.11 -6.67 5.52
C LYS A 64 -15.88 -7.14 4.77
N LEU A 65 -15.59 -8.43 4.88
CA LEU A 65 -14.53 -9.10 4.13
C LEU A 65 -15.13 -9.88 2.96
N ASN A 66 -14.54 -9.71 1.79
CA ASN A 66 -14.81 -10.54 0.61
C ASN A 66 -13.56 -11.35 0.28
N LEU A 67 -13.24 -12.29 1.16
CA LEU A 67 -12.05 -13.13 1.09
C LEU A 67 -12.44 -14.59 1.25
N LYS A 68 -11.72 -15.48 0.56
CA LYS A 68 -11.85 -16.92 0.74
C LYS A 68 -11.03 -17.39 1.94
N ARG A 69 -11.56 -18.36 2.68
CA ARG A 69 -10.81 -18.99 3.78
C ARG A 69 -9.65 -19.78 3.18
N GLY A 70 -8.43 -19.42 3.57
CA GLY A 70 -7.20 -20.07 3.17
C GLY A 70 -6.68 -21.05 4.23
N PRO A 71 -5.49 -21.62 4.03
CA PRO A 71 -4.89 -22.57 4.96
C PRO A 71 -4.50 -21.90 6.27
N THR A 72 -4.68 -22.62 7.38
CA THR A 72 -4.11 -22.23 8.67
C THR A 72 -2.62 -22.55 8.70
N LYS A 73 -1.81 -21.60 9.15
CA LYS A 73 -0.35 -21.75 9.32
C LYS A 73 0.04 -21.47 10.76
N ILE A 74 0.98 -22.25 11.29
CA ILE A 74 1.59 -21.99 12.60
C ILE A 74 2.91 -21.28 12.36
N ILE A 75 3.11 -20.11 12.97
CA ILE A 75 4.30 -19.28 12.79
C ILE A 75 5.04 -19.18 14.11
N LYS A 76 6.35 -19.41 14.08
CA LYS A 76 7.24 -19.19 15.21
C LYS A 76 7.61 -17.70 15.28
N ARG A 77 7.29 -17.05 16.39
CA ARG A 77 7.65 -15.67 16.74
C ARG A 77 8.58 -15.69 17.95
N ALA A 78 9.20 -14.54 18.26
CA ALA A 78 10.01 -14.39 19.47
C ALA A 78 9.21 -14.68 20.76
N ALA A 79 7.91 -14.38 20.76
CA ALA A 79 7.02 -14.59 21.89
C ALA A 79 6.37 -16.00 21.95
N GLY A 80 6.68 -16.91 21.02
CA GLY A 80 6.10 -18.26 20.97
C GLY A 80 5.52 -18.62 19.60
N TYR A 81 4.57 -19.56 19.58
CA TYR A 81 3.91 -20.01 18.36
C TYR A 81 2.54 -19.35 18.19
N GLU A 82 2.26 -18.85 16.99
CA GLU A 82 1.01 -18.19 16.64
C GLU A 82 0.31 -18.98 15.53
N ARG A 83 -0.95 -19.37 15.78
CA ARG A 83 -1.82 -19.99 14.78
C ARG A 83 -2.51 -18.89 13.98
N GLN A 84 -2.22 -18.82 12.68
CA GLN A 84 -2.79 -17.84 11.77
C GLN A 84 -3.68 -18.51 10.73
N SER A 85 -5.00 -18.27 10.77
CA SER A 85 -5.89 -18.72 9.69
C SER A 85 -5.86 -17.69 8.58
N ARG A 86 -5.35 -18.06 7.40
CA ARG A 86 -5.21 -17.14 6.28
C ARG A 86 -6.54 -16.85 5.60
N TRP A 87 -6.64 -15.66 5.04
CA TRP A 87 -7.69 -15.23 4.15
C TRP A 87 -7.06 -14.79 2.83
N SER A 88 -7.52 -15.38 1.74
CA SER A 88 -6.99 -15.13 0.40
C SER A 88 -7.99 -14.37 -0.46
N CYS A 89 -7.50 -13.62 -1.44
CA CYS A 89 -8.33 -13.02 -2.47
C CYS A 89 -9.05 -14.12 -3.25
N PRO A 90 -10.35 -13.98 -3.58
CA PRO A 90 -11.09 -14.97 -4.35
C PRO A 90 -10.65 -15.06 -5.82
N ARG A 91 -9.98 -14.02 -6.36
CA ARG A 91 -9.59 -13.94 -7.77
C ARG A 91 -8.16 -14.40 -8.08
N CYS A 92 -7.19 -13.99 -7.25
CA CYS A 92 -5.76 -14.28 -7.48
C CYS A 92 -5.12 -15.11 -6.36
N ASP A 93 -5.89 -15.56 -5.38
CA ASP A 93 -5.47 -16.42 -4.27
C ASP A 93 -4.40 -15.85 -3.33
N LEU A 94 -4.00 -14.60 -3.55
CA LEU A 94 -3.04 -13.88 -2.74
C LEU A 94 -3.54 -13.77 -1.28
N PRO A 95 -2.72 -14.09 -0.27
CA PRO A 95 -3.10 -13.92 1.13
C PRO A 95 -3.20 -12.42 1.47
N VAL A 96 -4.39 -11.97 1.85
CA VAL A 96 -4.70 -10.56 2.13
C VAL A 96 -4.81 -10.28 3.63
N ALA A 97 -5.37 -11.23 4.38
CA ALA A 97 -5.58 -11.08 5.81
C ALA A 97 -5.34 -12.39 6.55
N TYR A 98 -5.30 -12.31 7.87
CA TYR A 98 -5.34 -13.48 8.73
C TYR A 98 -6.10 -13.16 10.03
N ASP A 99 -6.63 -14.19 10.67
CA ASP A 99 -7.13 -14.11 12.04
C ASP A 99 -6.37 -15.07 12.95
N GLN A 100 -6.50 -14.85 14.25
CA GLN A 100 -5.97 -15.73 15.29
C GLN A 100 -7.13 -16.16 16.17
N ASP A 101 -7.48 -17.45 16.14
CA ASP A 101 -8.41 -18.12 17.07
C ASP A 101 -9.66 -17.31 17.45
N SER A 102 -10.37 -16.77 16.45
CA SER A 102 -11.60 -15.95 16.62
C SER A 102 -11.41 -14.55 17.23
N GLY A 103 -10.19 -14.03 17.21
CA GLY A 103 -9.87 -12.65 17.59
C GLY A 103 -9.95 -11.65 16.42
N PRO A 104 -9.28 -10.48 16.55
CA PRO A 104 -9.33 -9.44 15.53
C PRO A 104 -8.72 -9.90 14.21
N VAL A 105 -9.18 -9.29 13.11
CA VAL A 105 -8.65 -9.54 11.78
C VAL A 105 -7.45 -8.65 11.53
N TYR A 106 -6.37 -9.25 11.05
CA TYR A 106 -5.13 -8.56 10.69
C TYR A 106 -5.02 -8.49 9.16
N ILE A 107 -4.98 -7.27 8.62
CA ILE A 107 -4.76 -7.03 7.19
C ILE A 107 -3.27 -6.82 6.94
N PHE A 108 -2.71 -7.56 5.99
CA PHE A 108 -1.31 -7.40 5.62
C PHE A 108 -1.02 -6.01 5.06
N ASP A 109 0.14 -5.47 5.42
CA ASP A 109 0.62 -4.21 4.86
C ASP A 109 0.84 -4.36 3.35
N GLY A 110 0.36 -3.39 2.57
CA GLY A 110 0.46 -3.41 1.10
C GLY A 110 -0.41 -4.44 0.37
N ALA A 111 -1.18 -5.30 1.06
CA ALA A 111 -2.05 -6.28 0.39
C ALA A 111 -3.29 -5.64 -0.28
N VAL A 112 -3.69 -4.46 0.19
CA VAL A 112 -4.85 -3.73 -0.29
C VAL A 112 -4.54 -2.25 -0.54
N HIS A 113 -5.26 -1.62 -1.47
CA HIS A 113 -5.26 -0.18 -1.66
C HIS A 113 -6.69 0.36 -1.66
N GLY A 114 -6.85 1.60 -1.19
CA GLY A 114 -8.14 2.29 -1.22
C GLY A 114 -8.51 2.68 -2.64
N GLY A 115 -9.81 2.68 -2.93
CA GLY A 115 -10.33 3.38 -4.11
C GLY A 115 -10.05 4.87 -3.99
N THR A 116 -9.74 5.53 -5.11
CA THR A 116 -9.53 6.98 -5.19
C THR A 116 -10.86 7.72 -5.06
N SER A 117 -11.51 7.65 -3.89
CA SER A 117 -12.59 8.57 -3.56
C SER A 117 -11.97 9.95 -3.29
N ALA A 118 -11.74 10.71 -4.37
CA ALA A 118 -11.54 12.17 -4.44
C ALA A 118 -10.98 12.88 -3.19
N GLN A 119 -9.89 12.38 -2.61
CA GLN A 119 -9.21 13.07 -1.52
C GLN A 119 -7.71 12.91 -1.72
N GLY A 120 -7.11 13.99 -2.24
CA GLY A 120 -5.69 14.39 -2.20
C GLY A 120 -4.62 13.32 -2.47
N PRO A 121 -3.52 13.65 -3.17
CA PRO A 121 -2.37 12.77 -3.17
C PRO A 121 -1.92 12.53 -1.71
N ASP A 122 -1.87 11.26 -1.32
CA ASP A 122 -1.40 10.78 -0.03
C ASP A 122 0.10 11.08 0.12
N GLU A 123 0.41 12.28 0.61
CA GLU A 123 1.77 12.82 0.79
C GLU A 123 2.60 11.99 1.80
N SER A 124 1.92 11.19 2.64
CA SER A 124 2.52 10.31 3.65
C SER A 124 3.44 9.24 3.08
N ARG A 125 3.23 8.80 1.83
CA ARG A 125 4.08 7.78 1.18
C ARG A 125 5.32 8.38 0.50
N ARG A 126 5.34 9.70 0.23
CA ARG A 126 6.49 10.39 -0.36
C ARG A 126 7.56 10.75 0.67
N GLN A 127 7.19 10.93 1.94
CA GLN A 127 8.14 11.38 2.96
C GLN A 127 9.09 10.29 3.50
N VAL A 128 8.85 9.01 3.20
CA VAL A 128 9.76 7.91 3.60
C VAL A 128 10.90 7.70 2.59
N LEU A 129 10.80 8.28 1.39
CA LEU A 129 11.93 8.45 0.48
C LEU A 129 12.46 9.88 0.62
N GLY A 130 12.80 10.26 1.86
CA GLY A 130 13.67 11.41 2.06
C GLY A 130 14.98 11.13 1.33
N GLU A 131 15.33 12.01 0.40
CA GLU A 131 16.56 12.01 -0.38
C GLU A 131 17.74 11.84 0.58
N SER A 132 18.16 10.60 0.79
CA SER A 132 19.42 10.34 1.45
C SER A 132 20.45 10.77 0.42
N LYS A 133 21.07 11.93 0.62
CA LYS A 133 22.26 12.32 -0.13
C LYS A 133 23.30 11.24 0.15
N VAL A 134 23.33 10.20 -0.69
CA VAL A 134 24.32 9.14 -0.62
C VAL A 134 25.63 9.80 -1.04
N GLU A 135 26.40 10.25 -0.07
CA GLU A 135 27.74 10.71 -0.37
C GLU A 135 28.57 9.50 -0.79
N ASP A 136 28.93 9.46 -2.07
CA ASP A 136 29.66 8.35 -2.67
C ASP A 136 31.10 8.36 -2.16
N HIS A 137 31.38 7.52 -1.16
CA HIS A 137 32.70 7.36 -0.54
C HIS A 137 33.61 6.41 -1.35
N ARG A 138 33.27 6.09 -2.60
CA ARG A 138 34.16 5.26 -3.44
C ARG A 138 35.47 6.01 -3.74
N PRO A 139 36.61 5.32 -3.67
CA PRO A 139 37.90 5.92 -3.98
C PRO A 139 37.91 6.46 -5.42
N ALA A 140 38.52 7.64 -5.63
CA ALA A 140 38.50 8.38 -6.89
C ALA A 140 38.94 7.58 -8.14
N GLN A 141 39.72 6.50 -7.96
CA GLN A 141 40.10 5.58 -9.03
C GLN A 141 38.90 4.85 -9.67
N VAL A 142 37.76 4.76 -8.99
CA VAL A 142 36.55 4.05 -9.48
C VAL A 142 35.53 5.04 -10.07
N GLN A 143 35.78 6.34 -10.01
CA GLN A 143 34.90 7.40 -10.55
C GLN A 143 35.30 7.82 -11.96
N MET A 144 35.88 6.92 -12.77
CA MET A 144 36.09 7.23 -14.17
C MET A 144 34.75 7.32 -14.87
N THR A 145 34.47 8.48 -15.47
CA THR A 145 33.23 8.66 -16.24
C THR A 145 33.24 7.74 -17.47
N ALA A 146 32.06 7.37 -17.97
CA ALA A 146 31.95 6.52 -19.15
C ALA A 146 32.74 7.06 -20.35
N GLU A 147 32.84 8.38 -20.48
CA GLU A 147 33.62 9.06 -21.52
C GLU A 147 35.14 8.86 -21.35
N GLN A 148 35.64 8.81 -20.12
CA GLN A 148 37.06 8.60 -19.85
C GLN A 148 37.48 7.16 -20.18
N LEU A 149 36.63 6.17 -19.86
CA LEU A 149 36.87 4.76 -20.19
C LEU A 149 36.93 4.53 -21.70
N LEU A 150 36.06 5.19 -22.46
CA LEU A 150 36.06 5.10 -23.93
C LEU A 150 37.34 5.69 -24.53
N ARG A 151 37.79 6.84 -24.02
CA ARG A 151 39.05 7.47 -24.47
C ARG A 151 40.29 6.62 -24.16
N GLU A 152 40.33 5.95 -23.01
CA GLU A 152 41.43 5.03 -22.69
C GLU A 152 41.40 3.75 -23.52
N ALA A 153 40.21 3.23 -23.82
CA ALA A 153 40.03 2.09 -24.72
C ALA A 153 40.49 2.42 -26.15
N GLU A 154 40.25 3.63 -26.63
CA GLU A 154 40.75 4.09 -27.94
C GLU A 154 42.29 4.23 -27.95
N ARG A 155 42.86 4.83 -26.90
CA ARG A 155 44.32 4.98 -26.77
C ARG A 155 45.05 3.64 -26.65
N SER A 156 44.47 2.67 -25.95
CA SER A 156 45.05 1.32 -25.86
C SER A 156 45.00 0.59 -27.20
N ARG A 157 43.93 0.77 -27.98
CA ARG A 157 43.80 0.25 -29.35
C ARG A 157 44.80 0.87 -30.33
N GLU A 158 45.08 2.17 -30.23
CA GLU A 158 46.09 2.83 -31.05
C GLU A 158 47.51 2.36 -30.71
N ARG A 159 47.81 2.18 -29.42
CA ARG A 159 49.11 1.63 -28.97
C ARG A 159 49.35 0.21 -29.45
N SER A 160 48.31 -0.62 -29.53
CA SER A 160 48.41 -2.00 -30.04
C SER A 160 48.59 -2.09 -31.56
N LYS A 161 48.41 -0.99 -32.30
CA LYS A 161 48.56 -0.93 -33.76
C LYS A 161 49.91 -0.37 -34.22
N ARG A 162 50.74 0.12 -33.30
CA ARG A 162 52.14 0.50 -33.54
C ARG A 162 53.05 -0.66 -33.16
#